data_AF-A0A379WW66-F1
#
_entry.id   AF-A0A379WW66-F1
#
_cell.length_a   1.000
_cell.length_b   1.000
_cell.length_c   1.000
_cell.angle_alpha   90.00
_cell.angle_beta   90.00
_cell.angle_gamma   90.00
#
_symmetry.space_group_name_H-M   'P 1'
#
loop_
_entity.id
_entity.type
_entity.pdbx_description
1 polymer ?
#
loop_
_entity_poly.entity_id
_entity_poly.type
_entity_poly.pdbx_seq_one_letter_code
_entity_poly.pdbx_strand_id
1 'polypeptide(L)'
;MMQHKGKFGPHHDMMFKNLNLTDAQKQQIRDIMKAQREQMKRPPLEERRAMHDIIASDTFDKAKAEAQITKMEAQRKANMLAHMETQNKIYNVLTPEQKKQYNANFEKRLTERRRKKVKCLLRQNNFPHNLRPPVLSTTQSLEVDRIGGFLYDWRQSVCSSMISY
;
A
#
# COMPACT_ATOMS: atom_id res chain seq x y z
N MET A 1 -12.65 -21.69 -14.55
CA MET A 1 -12.27 -20.67 -13.53
C MET A 1 -10.79 -20.86 -13.19
N MET A 2 -9.91 -20.12 -13.87
CA MET A 2 -8.48 -20.14 -13.54
C MET A 2 -8.23 -19.32 -12.27
N GLN A 3 -7.84 -20.00 -11.20
CA GLN A 3 -7.40 -19.37 -9.96
C GLN A 3 -6.02 -18.76 -10.22
N HIS A 4 -5.98 -17.48 -10.61
CA HIS A 4 -4.74 -16.70 -10.54
C HIS A 4 -4.31 -16.64 -9.07
N LYS A 5 -3.38 -17.53 -8.68
CA LYS A 5 -2.52 -17.33 -7.51
C LYS A 5 -1.68 -16.10 -7.80
N GLY A 6 -2.25 -14.91 -7.56
CA GLY A 6 -1.51 -13.66 -7.66
C GLY A 6 -0.25 -13.77 -6.80
N LYS A 7 0.87 -13.28 -7.33
CA LYS A 7 2.14 -13.03 -6.62
C LYS A 7 1.99 -12.06 -5.41
N PHE A 8 0.76 -11.70 -5.06
CA PHE A 8 0.31 -10.89 -3.95
C PHE A 8 -0.26 -11.75 -2.81
N GLY A 9 0.54 -12.71 -2.33
CA GLY A 9 0.30 -13.24 -0.98
C GLY A 9 0.38 -12.09 0.02
N PRO A 10 -0.37 -12.13 1.15
CA PRO A 10 -0.42 -11.01 2.09
C PRO A 10 1.00 -10.56 2.46
N HIS A 11 1.35 -9.33 2.07
CA HIS A 11 2.69 -8.74 2.23
C HIS A 11 3.17 -8.63 3.69
N HIS A 12 2.37 -9.09 4.66
CA HIS A 12 2.67 -9.08 6.09
C HIS A 12 3.85 -9.99 6.46
N ASP A 13 4.02 -11.13 5.78
CA ASP A 13 5.17 -12.01 6.02
C ASP A 13 6.51 -11.35 5.65
N MET A 14 6.51 -10.29 4.85
CA MET A 14 7.74 -9.63 4.40
C MET A 14 8.47 -8.89 5.52
N MET A 15 7.84 -8.66 6.69
CA MET A 15 8.48 -7.96 7.81
C MET A 15 9.46 -8.81 8.62
N PHE A 16 9.19 -10.11 8.70
CA PHE A 16 10.02 -11.06 9.44
C PHE A 16 10.82 -11.98 8.51
N LYS A 17 10.76 -11.74 7.19
CA LYS A 17 11.59 -12.47 6.22
C LYS A 17 13.07 -12.22 6.50
N ASN A 18 13.85 -13.29 6.40
CA ASN A 18 15.30 -13.33 6.61
C ASN A 18 15.76 -13.20 8.07
N LEU A 19 14.88 -13.43 9.04
CA LEU A 19 15.26 -13.74 10.43
C LEU A 19 15.42 -15.26 10.57
N ASN A 20 16.47 -15.69 11.28
CA ASN A 20 16.67 -17.09 11.64
C ASN A 20 15.72 -17.44 12.80
N LEU A 21 14.44 -17.62 12.49
CA LEU A 21 13.40 -18.00 13.45
C LEU A 21 13.44 -19.50 13.71
N THR A 22 13.28 -19.91 14.96
CA THR A 22 13.07 -21.32 15.30
C THR A 22 11.69 -21.79 14.84
N ASP A 23 11.50 -23.10 14.67
CA ASP A 23 10.21 -23.62 14.21
C ASP A 23 9.08 -23.38 15.23
N ALA A 24 9.41 -23.38 16.53
CA ALA A 24 8.50 -22.97 17.58
C ALA A 24 8.08 -21.49 17.45
N GLN A 25 9.03 -20.59 17.20
CA GLN A 25 8.75 -19.16 16.96
C GLN A 25 7.88 -18.97 15.70
N LYS A 26 8.17 -19.70 14.62
CA LYS A 26 7.37 -19.65 13.38
C LYS A 26 5.93 -20.09 13.65
N GLN A 27 5.73 -21.14 14.44
CA GLN A 27 4.41 -21.63 14.77
C GLN A 27 3.63 -20.58 15.59
N GLN A 28 4.23 -20.03 16.64
CA GLN A 28 3.63 -18.96 17.44
C GLN A 28 3.25 -17.74 16.59
N ILE A 29 4.12 -17.31 15.67
CA ILE A 29 3.85 -16.19 14.78
C ILE A 29 2.67 -16.50 13.84
N ARG A 30 2.60 -17.72 13.28
CA ARG A 30 1.46 -18.15 12.45
C ARG A 30 0.16 -18.11 13.22
N ASP A 31 0.16 -18.57 14.47
CA ASP A 31 -1.03 -18.60 15.31
C ASP A 31 -1.51 -17.18 15.66
N ILE A 32 -0.59 -16.27 16.00
CA ILE A 32 -0.90 -14.84 16.21
C ILE A 32 -1.50 -14.22 14.94
N MET A 33 -0.90 -14.46 13.78
CA MET A 33 -1.38 -13.92 12.50
C MET A 33 -2.75 -14.50 12.11
N LYS A 34 -2.99 -15.78 12.41
CA LYS A 34 -4.29 -16.43 12.18
C LYS A 34 -5.37 -15.79 13.04
N ALA A 35 -5.10 -15.60 14.34
CA ALA A 35 -6.04 -14.93 15.26
C ALA A 35 -6.36 -13.50 14.80
N GLN A 36 -5.35 -12.73 14.36
CA GLN A 36 -5.56 -11.41 13.78
C GLN A 36 -6.46 -11.48 12.54
N ARG A 37 -6.21 -12.43 11.64
CA ARG A 37 -7.00 -12.58 10.40
C ARG A 37 -8.46 -12.93 10.69
N GLU A 38 -8.73 -13.69 11.74
CA GLU A 38 -10.09 -14.00 12.20
C GLU A 38 -10.78 -12.77 12.81
N GLN A 39 -10.04 -11.92 13.52
CA GLN A 39 -10.56 -10.67 14.09
C GLN A 39 -10.78 -9.58 13.03
N MET A 40 -9.98 -9.56 11.96
CA MET A 40 -10.13 -8.59 10.89
C MET A 40 -11.32 -8.92 9.99
N LYS A 41 -12.40 -8.16 10.17
CA LYS A 41 -13.57 -8.23 9.30
C LYS A 41 -13.21 -7.67 7.92
N ARG A 42 -13.40 -8.51 6.89
CA ARG A 42 -13.34 -8.05 5.48
C ARG A 42 -14.51 -7.08 5.25
N PRO A 43 -14.31 -5.97 4.50
CA PRO A 43 -15.42 -5.10 4.14
C PRO A 43 -16.53 -5.92 3.46
N PRO A 44 -17.81 -5.76 3.86
CA PRO A 44 -18.93 -6.47 3.27
C PRO A 44 -19.02 -6.18 1.77
N LEU A 45 -19.66 -7.09 1.02
CA LEU A 45 -19.79 -6.97 -0.44
C LEU A 45 -20.51 -5.69 -0.86
N GLU A 46 -21.52 -5.28 -0.10
CA GLU A 46 -22.26 -4.04 -0.36
C GLU A 46 -21.38 -2.79 -0.27
N GLU A 47 -20.46 -2.73 0.71
CA GLU A 47 -19.52 -1.59 0.80
C GLU A 47 -18.53 -1.56 -0.37
N ARG A 48 -18.16 -2.73 -0.90
CA ARG A 48 -17.29 -2.82 -2.08
C ARG A 48 -18.03 -2.38 -3.34
N ARG A 49 -19.30 -2.73 -3.48
CA ARG A 49 -20.17 -2.27 -4.57
C ARG A 49 -20.36 -0.76 -4.52
N ALA A 50 -20.74 -0.22 -3.37
CA ALA A 50 -20.90 1.22 -3.20
C ALA A 50 -19.63 2.02 -3.57
N MET A 51 -18.44 1.53 -3.18
CA MET A 51 -17.17 2.15 -3.61
C MET A 51 -16.95 2.04 -5.12
N HIS A 52 -17.28 0.90 -5.73
CA HIS A 52 -17.18 0.72 -7.18
C HIS A 52 -18.15 1.64 -7.93
N ASP A 53 -19.38 1.79 -7.45
CA ASP A 53 -20.41 2.61 -8.11
C ASP A 53 -20.03 4.09 -8.12
N ILE A 54 -19.37 4.59 -7.06
CA ILE A 54 -18.83 5.95 -7.02
C ILE A 54 -17.72 6.14 -8.07
N ILE A 55 -16.90 5.11 -8.32
CA ILE A 55 -15.79 5.15 -9.30
C ILE A 55 -16.29 4.97 -10.73
N ALA A 56 -17.31 4.13 -10.92
CA ALA A 56 -17.88 3.80 -12.23
C ALA A 56 -18.90 4.84 -12.72
N SER A 57 -19.19 5.88 -11.92
CA SER A 57 -20.07 6.98 -12.29
C SER A 57 -19.41 7.91 -13.32
N ASP A 58 -20.18 8.39 -14.29
CA ASP A 58 -19.72 9.34 -15.32
C ASP A 58 -19.27 10.70 -14.72
N THR A 59 -19.78 11.04 -13.54
CA THR A 59 -19.36 12.23 -12.77
C THR A 59 -19.00 11.85 -11.34
N PHE A 60 -17.97 12.51 -10.79
CA PHE A 60 -17.49 12.24 -9.45
C PHE A 60 -18.30 12.99 -8.39
N ASP A 61 -19.10 12.26 -7.62
CA ASP A 61 -19.86 12.78 -6.48
C ASP A 61 -19.00 12.73 -5.21
N LYS A 62 -18.32 13.85 -4.93
CA LYS A 62 -17.44 14.00 -3.76
C LYS A 62 -18.18 13.75 -2.45
N ALA A 63 -19.44 14.17 -2.31
CA ALA A 63 -20.20 14.00 -1.08
C ALA A 63 -20.51 12.52 -0.79
N LYS A 64 -20.87 11.75 -1.83
CA LYS A 64 -21.06 10.29 -1.70
C LYS A 64 -19.75 9.57 -1.36
N ALA A 65 -18.63 10.00 -1.95
CA ALA A 65 -17.31 9.46 -1.64
C ALA A 65 -16.92 9.70 -0.17
N GLU A 66 -17.09 10.92 0.32
CA GLU A 66 -16.78 11.28 1.72
C GLU A 66 -17.66 10.50 2.71
N ALA A 67 -18.97 10.42 2.46
CA ALA A 67 -19.90 9.66 3.31
C ALA A 67 -19.51 8.17 3.39
N GLN A 68 -19.14 7.57 2.26
CA GLN A 68 -18.71 6.17 2.23
C GLN A 68 -17.36 5.97 2.94
N ILE A 69 -16.43 6.93 2.85
CA ILE A 69 -15.15 6.90 3.58
C ILE A 69 -15.38 6.99 5.09
N THR A 70 -16.22 7.92 5.55
CA THR A 70 -16.56 8.09 6.97
C THR A 70 -17.17 6.82 7.56
N LYS A 71 -18.08 6.16 6.82
CA LYS A 71 -18.67 4.88 7.23
C LYS A 71 -17.61 3.79 7.49
N MET A 72 -16.54 3.79 6.71
CA MET A 72 -15.44 2.82 6.83
C MET A 72 -14.38 3.23 7.86
N GLU A 73 -14.36 4.47 8.32
CA GLU A 73 -13.25 5.02 9.10
C GLU A 73 -13.06 4.29 10.43
N ALA A 74 -14.14 4.01 11.15
CA ALA A 74 -14.10 3.28 12.42
C ALA A 74 -13.51 1.88 12.24
N GLN A 75 -13.94 1.14 11.21
CA GLN A 75 -13.40 -0.17 10.90
C GLN A 75 -11.92 -0.11 10.49
N ARG A 76 -11.52 0.91 9.71
CA ARG A 76 -10.12 1.12 9.32
C ARG A 76 -9.25 1.40 10.53
N LYS A 77 -9.69 2.27 11.45
CA LYS A 77 -8.99 2.58 12.71
C LYS A 77 -8.81 1.32 13.57
N ALA A 78 -9.89 0.56 13.76
CA ALA A 78 -9.83 -0.69 14.52
C ALA A 78 -8.86 -1.71 13.89
N ASN A 79 -8.91 -1.88 12.56
CA ASN A 79 -8.00 -2.77 11.85
C ASN A 79 -6.53 -2.31 11.96
N MET A 80 -6.27 -1.00 11.89
CA MET A 80 -4.92 -0.45 12.06
C MET A 80 -4.36 -0.72 13.47
N LEU A 81 -5.16 -0.49 14.51
CA LEU A 81 -4.79 -0.77 15.89
C LEU A 81 -4.49 -2.25 16.12
N ALA A 82 -5.40 -3.13 15.70
CA ALA A 82 -5.20 -4.58 15.78
C ALA A 82 -3.93 -5.03 15.03
N HIS A 83 -3.60 -4.35 13.92
CA HIS A 83 -2.37 -4.61 13.18
C HIS A 83 -1.11 -4.22 13.95
N MET A 84 -1.09 -3.04 14.56
CA MET A 84 0.03 -2.61 15.39
C MET A 84 0.22 -3.51 16.62
N GLU A 85 -0.87 -3.90 17.28
CA GLU A 85 -0.83 -4.83 18.41
C GLU A 85 -0.25 -6.18 18.02
N THR A 86 -0.68 -6.71 16.87
CA THR A 86 -0.17 -7.99 16.35
C THR A 86 1.33 -7.92 16.07
N GLN A 87 1.80 -6.84 15.44
CA GLN A 87 3.23 -6.63 15.20
C GLN A 87 4.02 -6.58 16.51
N ASN A 88 3.50 -5.92 17.55
CA ASN A 88 4.14 -5.88 18.87
C ASN A 88 4.19 -7.27 19.52
N LYS A 89 3.09 -8.04 19.48
CA LYS A 89 3.06 -9.43 20.00
C LYS A 89 4.15 -10.28 19.34
N ILE A 90 4.30 -10.17 18.01
CA ILE A 90 5.35 -10.89 17.28
C ILE A 90 6.74 -10.38 17.66
N TYR A 91 6.93 -9.07 17.81
CA TYR A 91 8.21 -8.50 18.23
C TYR A 91 8.67 -9.07 19.58
N ASN A 92 7.75 -9.36 20.50
CA ASN A 92 8.07 -9.93 21.81
C ASN A 92 8.43 -11.43 21.77
N VAL A 93 8.12 -12.15 20.70
CA VAL A 93 8.56 -13.54 20.47
C VAL A 93 10.04 -13.61 20.05
N LEU A 94 10.59 -12.50 19.53
CA LEU A 94 11.97 -12.44 19.02
C LEU A 94 13.00 -12.30 20.16
N THR A 95 14.16 -12.95 19.97
CA THR A 95 15.32 -12.78 20.86
C THR A 95 15.94 -11.38 20.68
N PRO A 96 16.75 -10.89 21.65
CA PRO A 96 17.42 -9.60 21.54
C PRO A 96 18.29 -9.46 20.27
N GLU A 97 19.00 -10.52 19.87
CA GLU A 97 19.81 -10.49 18.63
C GLU A 97 18.91 -10.39 17.38
N GLN A 98 17.81 -11.15 17.35
CA GLN A 98 16.83 -11.10 16.25
C GLN A 98 16.17 -9.72 16.16
N LYS A 99 15.88 -9.07 17.28
CA LYS A 99 15.34 -7.69 17.31
C LYS A 99 16.29 -6.69 16.68
N LYS A 100 17.60 -6.80 16.94
CA LYS A 100 18.62 -5.95 16.33
C LYS A 100 18.65 -6.11 14.80
N GLN A 101 18.58 -7.35 14.32
CA GLN A 101 18.51 -7.64 12.88
C GLN A 101 17.20 -7.15 12.26
N TYR A 102 16.07 -7.28 12.97
CA TYR A 102 14.78 -6.78 12.52
C TYR A 102 14.80 -5.26 12.29
N ASN A 103 15.35 -4.49 13.23
CA ASN A 103 15.47 -3.03 13.11
C ASN A 103 16.43 -2.64 11.96
N ALA A 104 17.56 -3.34 11.80
CA ALA A 104 18.46 -3.11 10.66
C ALA A 104 17.78 -3.39 9.31
N ASN A 105 17.00 -4.48 9.22
CA ASN A 105 16.20 -4.81 8.04
C ASN A 105 15.09 -3.79 7.77
N PHE A 106 14.54 -3.16 8.81
CA PHE A 106 13.56 -2.07 8.66
C PHE A 106 14.20 -0.84 8.00
N GLU A 107 15.32 -0.36 8.53
CA GLU A 107 16.06 0.78 7.96
C GLU A 107 16.52 0.53 6.51
N LYS A 108 17.06 -0.67 6.25
CA LYS A 108 17.44 -1.08 4.90
C LYS A 108 16.25 -1.05 3.93
N ARG A 109 15.06 -1.47 4.38
CA ARG A 109 13.85 -1.42 3.52
C ARG A 109 13.35 -0.01 3.27
N LEU A 110 13.56 0.94 4.19
CA LEU A 110 13.25 2.36 3.95
C LEU A 110 14.17 2.94 2.87
N THR A 111 15.48 2.67 2.97
CA THR A 111 16.47 3.18 2.01
C THR A 111 16.33 2.52 0.63
N GLU A 112 16.12 1.20 0.56
CA GLU A 112 15.91 0.49 -0.71
C GLU A 112 14.62 0.90 -1.42
N ARG A 113 13.52 1.13 -0.68
CA ARG A 113 12.28 1.66 -1.28
C ARG A 113 12.50 3.05 -1.87
N ARG A 114 13.20 3.94 -1.16
CA ARG A 114 13.59 5.26 -1.69
C ARG A 114 14.43 5.12 -2.96
N ARG A 115 15.44 4.24 -2.96
CA ARG A 115 16.30 3.98 -4.13
C ARG A 115 15.51 3.42 -5.33
N LYS A 116 14.59 2.47 -5.10
CA LYS A 116 13.72 1.93 -6.16
C LYS A 116 12.79 3.01 -6.72
N LYS A 117 12.21 3.86 -5.87
CA LYS A 117 11.38 5.00 -6.29
C LYS A 117 12.20 5.98 -7.15
N VAL A 118 13.40 6.36 -6.71
CA VAL A 118 14.31 7.22 -7.48
C VAL A 118 14.70 6.59 -8.81
N LYS A 119 15.06 5.30 -8.83
CA LYS A 119 15.40 4.57 -10.06
C LYS A 119 14.22 4.53 -11.05
N CYS A 120 12.99 4.36 -10.56
CA CYS A 120 11.79 4.40 -11.39
C CYS A 120 11.57 5.80 -11.99
N LEU A 121 11.69 6.84 -11.17
CA LEU A 121 11.55 8.24 -11.62
C LEU A 121 12.63 8.63 -12.64
N LEU A 122 13.87 8.17 -12.46
CA LEU A 122 14.95 8.40 -13.43
C LEU A 122 14.70 7.65 -14.75
N ARG A 123 14.15 6.43 -14.70
CA ARG A 123 13.73 5.70 -15.91
C ARG A 123 12.59 6.41 -16.64
N GLN A 124 11.64 7.02 -15.92
CA GLN A 124 10.56 7.82 -16.49
C GLN A 124 11.07 9.07 -17.23
N ASN A 125 12.12 9.73 -16.71
CA ASN A 125 12.69 10.91 -17.36
C ASN A 125 13.56 10.59 -18.59
N ASN A 126 13.93 9.33 -18.80
CA ASN A 126 14.71 8.85 -19.96
C ASN A 126 13.87 8.06 -20.99
N PHE A 127 12.53 8.19 -20.98
CA PHE A 127 11.70 7.60 -22.04
C PHE A 127 11.94 8.30 -23.38
N PRO A 128 12.08 7.53 -24.49
CA PRO A 128 12.26 8.11 -25.82
C PRO A 128 11.10 9.07 -26.14
N HIS A 129 11.43 10.21 -26.75
CA HIS A 129 10.49 11.32 -27.00
C HIS A 129 9.20 10.87 -27.73
N ASN A 130 9.26 9.79 -28.50
CA ASN A 130 8.14 9.25 -29.29
C ASN A 130 7.10 8.46 -28.48
N LEU A 131 7.31 8.26 -27.17
CA LEU A 131 6.36 7.60 -26.25
C LEU A 131 5.96 8.51 -25.08
N ARG A 132 6.28 9.81 -25.14
CA ARG A 132 5.75 10.78 -24.16
C ARG A 132 4.27 11.06 -24.50
N PRO A 133 3.36 11.01 -23.52
CA PRO A 133 2.03 11.58 -23.74
C PRO A 133 2.16 13.07 -24.12
N PRO A 134 1.28 13.61 -24.96
CA PRO A 134 1.38 14.99 -25.40
C PRO A 134 1.37 15.92 -24.18
N VAL A 135 2.44 16.69 -24.02
CA VAL A 135 2.49 17.80 -23.09
C VAL A 135 1.59 18.88 -23.69
N LEU A 136 0.46 19.17 -23.07
CA LEU A 136 -0.34 20.35 -23.42
C LEU A 136 0.58 21.57 -23.33
N SER A 137 0.74 22.28 -24.45
CA SER A 137 1.67 23.38 -24.63
C SER A 137 1.39 24.53 -23.67
N THR A 138 2.48 25.06 -23.12
CA THR A 138 2.64 26.06 -22.07
C THR A 138 2.18 27.48 -22.45
N THR A 139 0.93 27.66 -22.84
CA THR A 139 0.33 29.00 -23.05
C THR A 139 -1.02 29.18 -22.33
N GLN A 140 -1.26 28.41 -21.27
CA GLN A 140 -2.31 28.67 -20.27
C GLN A 140 -1.74 28.63 -18.83
N SER A 141 -0.46 28.98 -18.68
CA SER A 141 0.27 28.88 -17.41
C SER A 141 0.15 30.10 -16.49
N LEU A 142 -0.71 31.09 -16.77
CA LEU A 142 -0.88 32.26 -15.89
C LEU A 142 -2.24 32.35 -15.19
N GLU A 143 -3.15 31.38 -15.36
CA GLU A 143 -4.48 31.45 -14.73
C GLU A 143 -4.84 30.24 -13.85
N VAL A 144 -3.89 29.32 -13.62
CA VAL A 144 -4.10 28.11 -12.81
C VAL A 144 -3.20 28.08 -11.57
N ASP A 145 -2.98 29.24 -10.94
CA ASP A 145 -2.36 29.33 -9.60
C ASP A 145 -3.34 28.98 -8.45
N ARG A 146 -4.40 28.23 -8.74
CA ARG A 146 -5.36 27.75 -7.73
C ARG A 146 -5.60 26.24 -7.68
N ILE A 147 -4.95 25.46 -8.56
CA ILE A 147 -5.11 23.99 -8.61
C ILE A 147 -3.72 23.32 -8.65
N GLY A 148 -2.90 23.62 -7.64
CA GLY A 148 -1.66 22.89 -7.39
C GLY A 148 -1.96 21.49 -6.83
N GLY A 149 -2.20 20.51 -7.70
CA GLY A 149 -2.41 19.12 -7.25
C GLY A 149 -2.43 18.05 -8.34
N PHE A 150 -2.81 18.38 -9.57
CA PHE A 150 -3.14 17.33 -10.56
C PHE A 150 -1.94 16.77 -11.36
N LEU A 151 -0.88 17.55 -11.59
CA LEU A 151 0.29 17.09 -12.35
C LEU A 151 1.23 16.18 -11.54
N TYR A 152 1.20 16.29 -10.21
CA TYR A 152 2.03 15.44 -9.34
C TYR A 152 1.42 14.04 -9.14
N ASP A 153 0.11 13.90 -9.38
CA ASP A 153 -0.63 12.69 -9.06
C ASP A 153 -0.61 11.65 -10.19
N TRP A 154 -0.63 12.07 -11.46
CA TRP A 154 -0.57 11.15 -12.60
C TRP A 154 0.79 10.41 -12.71
N ARG A 155 1.91 11.14 -12.51
CA ARG A 155 3.27 10.56 -12.49
C ARG A 155 3.46 9.58 -11.31
N GLN A 156 2.82 9.83 -10.16
CA GLN A 156 2.87 8.90 -9.02
C GLN A 156 1.95 7.69 -9.18
N SER A 157 0.77 7.84 -9.79
CA SER A 157 -0.19 6.75 -10.03
C SER A 157 0.37 5.66 -10.97
N VAL A 158 1.08 6.05 -12.04
CA VAL A 158 1.77 5.11 -12.94
C VAL A 158 2.96 4.41 -12.25
N CYS A 159 3.65 5.08 -11.32
CA CYS A 159 4.69 4.47 -10.49
C CYS A 159 4.13 3.41 -9.53
N SER A 160 2.98 3.67 -8.90
CA SER A 160 2.37 2.78 -7.90
C SER A 160 1.85 1.49 -8.52
N SER A 161 1.34 1.57 -9.76
CA SER A 161 0.89 0.42 -10.55
C SER A 161 2.05 -0.43 -11.08
N MET A 162 3.18 0.16 -11.49
CA MET A 162 4.39 -0.60 -11.92
C MET A 162 5.22 -1.20 -10.77
N ILE A 163 5.10 -0.70 -9.54
CA ILE A 163 5.70 -1.32 -8.34
C ILE A 163 4.85 -2.53 -7.88
N SER A 164 3.62 -2.66 -8.38
CA SER A 164 2.66 -3.71 -8.05
C SER A 164 2.50 -4.77 -9.16
N TYR A 165 3.58 -5.08 -9.90
CA TYR A 165 3.67 -6.25 -10.80
C TYR A 165 4.93 -7.07 -10.53
#